data_AF-A0A944ME37-F1
#
_entry.id   AF-A0A944ME37-F1
#
_cell.length_a   1.000
_cell.length_b   1.000
_cell.length_c   1.000
_cell.angle_alpha   90.00
_cell.angle_beta   90.00
_cell.angle_gamma   90.00
#
_symmetry.space_group_name_H-M   'P 1'
#
loop_
_entity.id
_entity.type
_entity.pdbx_description
1 polymer ?
#
loop_
_entity_poly.entity_id
_entity_poly.type
_entity_poly.pdbx_seq_one_letter_code
_entity_poly.pdbx_strand_id
1 'polypeptide(L)'
;MLILVYYLFLLVCAAMGVFFFALYIHSRQTLQALSAVLLLLPVVYEAWVLENCVGECNIRVDLVVLFPVELLLLSALSCYAWRRFKNAASSK
;
A
#
# COMPACT_ATOMS: atom_id res chain seq x y z
N MET A 1 -4.94 -20.34 -10.47
CA MET A 1 -4.79 -19.96 -9.05
C MET A 1 -4.08 -18.62 -8.86
N LEU A 2 -2.94 -18.35 -9.54
CA LEU A 2 -2.19 -17.09 -9.37
C LEU A 2 -3.00 -15.80 -9.65
N ILE A 3 -3.87 -15.81 -10.67
CA ILE A 3 -4.70 -14.65 -11.04
C ILE A 3 -5.73 -14.31 -9.95
N LEU A 4 -6.34 -15.31 -9.31
CA LEU A 4 -7.31 -15.06 -8.23
C LEU A 4 -6.61 -14.44 -7.02
N VAL A 5 -5.44 -14.97 -6.65
CA VAL A 5 -4.62 -14.44 -5.54
C VAL A 5 -4.21 -13.00 -5.82
N TYR A 6 -3.87 -12.69 -7.07
CA TYR A 6 -3.52 -11.35 -7.51
C TYR A 6 -4.64 -10.32 -7.28
N TYR A 7 -5.85 -10.61 -7.78
CA TYR A 7 -6.99 -9.71 -7.59
C TYR A 7 -7.45 -9.63 -6.13
N LEU A 8 -7.30 -10.72 -5.37
CA LEU A 8 -7.58 -10.70 -3.94
C LEU A 8 -6.59 -9.81 -3.17
N PHE A 9 -5.31 -9.85 -3.54
CA PHE A 9 -4.30 -8.92 -3.03
C PHE A 9 -4.68 -7.46 -3.32
N LEU A 10 -5.04 -7.13 -4.57
CA LEU A 10 -5.48 -5.78 -4.93
C LEU A 10 -6.72 -5.33 -4.15
N LEU A 11 -7.68 -6.24 -3.94
CA LEU A 11 -8.87 -5.97 -3.15
C LEU A 11 -8.53 -5.64 -1.68
N VAL A 12 -7.59 -6.39 -1.09
CA VAL A 12 -7.11 -6.14 0.28
C VAL A 12 -6.38 -4.81 0.36
N CYS A 13 -5.51 -4.51 -0.61
CA CYS A 13 -4.82 -3.22 -0.74
C CYS A 13 -5.81 -2.06 -0.84
N ALA A 14 -6.85 -2.17 -1.68
CA ALA A 14 -7.91 -1.18 -1.80
C ALA A 14 -8.66 -0.97 -0.47
N ALA A 15 -9.10 -2.06 0.16
CA ALA A 15 -9.84 -2.00 1.43
C ALA A 15 -9.00 -1.36 2.54
N MET A 16 -7.73 -1.74 2.63
CA MET A 16 -6.82 -1.18 3.64
C MET A 16 -6.45 0.27 3.35
N GLY A 17 -6.23 0.62 2.08
CA GLY A 17 -5.99 2.00 1.67
C GLY A 17 -7.14 2.93 2.08
N VAL A 18 -8.39 2.53 1.80
CA VAL A 18 -9.58 3.28 2.22
C VAL A 18 -9.68 3.38 3.75
N PHE A 19 -9.41 2.29 4.46
CA PHE A 19 -9.42 2.29 5.93
C PHE A 19 -8.39 3.26 6.53
N PHE A 20 -7.13 3.22 6.07
CA PHE A 20 -6.08 4.13 6.54
C PHE A 20 -6.36 5.59 6.17
N PHE A 21 -6.99 5.82 5.01
CA PHE A 21 -7.43 7.16 4.63
C PHE A 21 -8.54 7.69 5.55
N ALA A 22 -9.52 6.84 5.88
CA ALA A 22 -10.56 7.19 6.85
C ALA A 22 -9.97 7.50 8.25
N LEU A 23 -8.99 6.70 8.69
CA LEU A 23 -8.25 6.99 9.92
C LEU A 23 -7.52 8.33 9.85
N TYR A 24 -6.91 8.67 8.71
CA TYR A 24 -6.25 9.95 8.52
C TYR A 24 -7.23 11.13 8.66
N ILE A 25 -8.43 11.02 8.10
CA ILE A 25 -9.47 12.06 8.25
C ILE A 25 -9.78 12.31 9.72
N HIS A 26 -9.86 11.25 10.53
CA HIS A 26 -10.16 11.34 11.95
C HIS A 26 -8.97 11.79 12.82
N SER A 27 -7.77 11.25 12.58
CA SER A 27 -6.61 11.43 13.46
C SER A 27 -5.69 12.58 13.03
N ARG A 28 -5.78 13.01 11.77
CA ARG A 28 -4.87 13.95 11.08
C ARG A 28 -3.40 13.52 11.09
N GLN A 29 -3.10 12.24 11.35
CA GLN A 29 -1.73 11.72 11.33
C GLN A 29 -1.25 11.44 9.91
N THR A 30 -0.23 12.16 9.46
CA THR A 30 0.32 12.05 8.10
C THR A 30 0.82 10.64 7.75
N LEU A 31 1.27 9.86 8.74
CA LEU A 31 1.68 8.46 8.53
C LEU A 31 0.54 7.60 7.99
N GLN A 32 -0.70 7.84 8.42
CA GLN A 32 -1.86 7.08 7.94
C GLN A 32 -2.20 7.45 6.49
N ALA A 33 -2.05 8.72 6.12
CA ALA A 33 -2.18 9.15 4.72
C ALA A 33 -1.11 8.50 3.83
N LEU A 34 0.14 8.46 4.28
CA LEU A 34 1.23 7.80 3.54
C LEU A 34 0.99 6.31 3.35
N SER A 35 0.55 5.61 4.40
CA SER A 35 0.17 4.19 4.30
C SER A 35 -1.00 3.98 3.33
N ALA A 36 -2.00 4.85 3.34
CA ALA A 36 -3.12 4.78 2.41
C ALA A 36 -2.68 4.96 0.95
N VAL A 37 -1.81 5.95 0.68
CA VAL A 37 -1.28 6.20 -0.67
C VAL A 37 -0.48 5.01 -1.17
N LEU A 38 0.40 4.44 -0.34
CA LEU A 38 1.19 3.26 -0.72
C LEU A 38 0.28 2.07 -1.06
N LEU A 39 -0.69 1.76 -0.21
CA LEU A 39 -1.61 0.64 -0.41
C LEU A 39 -2.52 0.82 -1.65
N LEU A 40 -2.83 2.04 -2.06
CA LEU A 40 -3.64 2.29 -3.26
C LEU A 40 -2.81 2.29 -4.56
N LEU A 41 -1.48 2.37 -4.45
CA LEU A 41 -0.59 2.47 -5.60
C LEU A 41 -0.67 1.24 -6.54
N PRO A 42 -0.71 -0.02 -6.04
CA PRO A 42 -0.99 -1.21 -6.85
C PRO A 42 -2.30 -1.14 -7.61
N VAL A 43 -3.34 -0.62 -6.96
CA VAL A 43 -4.71 -0.59 -7.51
C VAL A 43 -4.77 0.40 -8.66
N VAL A 44 -4.18 1.59 -8.47
CA VAL A 44 -4.10 2.61 -9.52
C VAL A 44 -3.21 2.15 -10.66
N TYR A 45 -2.06 1.52 -10.37
CA TYR A 45 -1.18 0.96 -11.39
C TYR A 45 -1.91 -0.07 -12.25
N GLU A 46 -2.64 -0.99 -11.63
CA GLU A 46 -3.37 -2.02 -12.38
C GLU A 46 -4.54 -1.47 -13.20
N ALA A 47 -5.27 -0.49 -12.68
CA ALA A 47 -6.27 0.21 -13.48
C ALA A 47 -5.64 0.87 -14.71
N TRP A 48 -4.50 1.55 -14.51
CA TRP A 48 -3.76 2.18 -15.60
C TRP A 48 -3.24 1.16 -16.62
N VAL A 49 -2.69 0.03 -16.17
CA VAL A 49 -2.23 -1.06 -17.06
C VAL A 49 -3.39 -1.64 -17.86
N LEU A 50 -4.54 -1.90 -17.24
CA LEU A 50 -5.72 -2.42 -17.93
C LEU A 50 -6.23 -1.49 -19.04
N GLU A 51 -6.11 -0.17 -18.84
CA GLU A 51 -6.53 0.83 -19.82
C GLU A 51 -5.50 1.09 -20.94
N ASN A 52 -4.19 1.00 -20.62
CA ASN A 52 -3.12 1.45 -21.53
C ASN A 52 -2.36 0.30 -22.20
N CYS A 53 -2.44 -0.92 -21.66
CA CYS A 53 -1.70 -2.07 -22.19
C CYS A 53 -2.65 -3.08 -22.87
N VAL A 54 -2.68 -3.05 -24.22
CA VAL A 54 -3.40 -4.02 -25.06
C VAL A 54 -2.37 -4.95 -25.72
N GLY A 55 -2.10 -6.12 -25.14
CA GLY A 55 -1.20 -7.14 -25.73
C GLY A 55 0.00 -7.53 -24.85
N GLU A 56 1.23 -7.38 -25.37
CA GLU A 56 2.48 -7.89 -24.77
C GLU A 56 3.13 -6.99 -23.71
N CYS A 57 2.34 -6.29 -22.91
CA CYS A 57 2.83 -5.57 -21.74
C CYS A 57 3.09 -6.58 -20.61
N ASN A 58 4.01 -7.51 -20.84
CA ASN A 58 4.18 -8.76 -20.09
C ASN A 58 5.43 -8.81 -19.20
N ILE A 59 6.15 -7.70 -19.02
CA ILE A 59 7.04 -7.62 -17.87
C ILE A 59 6.17 -7.10 -16.73
N ARG A 60 5.72 -8.02 -15.88
CA ARG A 60 5.08 -7.71 -14.60
C ARG A 60 6.09 -7.05 -13.65
N VAL A 61 6.56 -5.84 -14.02
CA VAL A 61 7.48 -5.02 -13.20
C VAL A 61 6.87 -4.77 -11.83
N ASP A 62 5.54 -4.76 -11.75
CA ASP A 62 4.72 -4.82 -10.55
C ASP A 62 5.15 -5.92 -9.58
N LEU A 63 5.16 -7.18 -10.03
CA LEU A 63 5.48 -8.34 -9.20
C LEU A 63 6.96 -8.38 -8.75
N VAL A 64 7.88 -7.87 -9.57
CA VAL A 64 9.33 -7.99 -9.33
C VAL A 64 9.90 -6.79 -8.58
N VAL A 65 9.36 -5.59 -8.81
CA VAL A 65 9.94 -4.33 -8.31
C VAL A 65 8.93 -3.54 -7.50
N LEU A 66 7.73 -3.29 -8.03
CA LEU A 66 6.76 -2.40 -7.39
C LEU A 66 6.30 -2.94 -6.03
N PHE A 67 5.82 -4.18 -5.95
CA PHE A 67 5.32 -4.76 -4.70
C PHE A 67 6.42 -5.01 -3.68
N PRO A 68 7.63 -5.51 -4.03
CA PRO A 68 8.71 -5.62 -3.06
C PRO A 68 9.12 -4.28 -2.46
N VAL A 69 9.21 -3.22 -3.27
CA VAL A 69 9.52 -1.87 -2.79
C VAL A 69 8.40 -1.33 -1.91
N GLU A 70 7.14 -1.52 -2.29
CA GLU A 70 5.99 -1.11 -1.50
C GLU A 70 5.96 -1.81 -0.13
N LEU A 71 6.17 -3.13 -0.10
CA LEU A 71 6.25 -3.91 1.13
C LEU A 71 7.38 -3.41 2.05
N LEU A 72 8.54 -3.08 1.48
CA LEU A 72 9.65 -2.50 2.23
C LEU A 72 9.27 -1.14 2.83
N LEU A 73 8.62 -0.26 2.06
CA LEU A 73 8.18 1.05 2.52
C LEU A 73 7.10 0.96 3.61
N LEU A 74 6.09 0.09 3.44
CA LEU A 74 5.06 -0.16 4.44
C LEU A 74 5.66 -0.74 5.73
N SER A 75 6.63 -1.65 5.60
CA SER A 75 7.35 -2.21 6.75
C SER A 75 8.17 -1.15 7.48
N ALA A 76 8.87 -0.28 6.75
CA ALA A 76 9.63 0.82 7.32
C ALA A 76 8.72 1.83 8.05
N LEU A 77 7.58 2.18 7.45
CA LEU A 77 6.58 3.05 8.08
C LEU A 77 5.99 2.44 9.34
N SER A 78 5.69 1.15 9.33
CA SER A 78 5.19 0.41 10.49
C SER A 78 6.22 0.42 11.64
N CYS A 79 7.48 0.09 11.34
CA CYS A 79 8.58 0.16 12.30
C CYS A 79 8.78 1.57 12.86
N TYR A 80 8.70 2.60 12.01
CA TYR A 80 8.81 3.99 12.43
C TYR A 80 7.65 4.41 13.35
N ALA A 81 6.41 4.09 12.97
CA ALA A 81 5.22 4.38 13.77
C ALA A 81 5.30 3.69 15.15
N TRP A 82 5.75 2.43 15.19
CA TRP A 82 5.93 1.69 16.43
C TRP A 82 7.00 2.30 17.34
N ARG A 83 8.15 2.70 16.79
CA ARG A 83 9.21 3.38 17.55
C ARG A 83 8.71 4.70 18.12
N ARG A 84 7.98 5.50 17.34
CA ARG A 84 7.38 6.76 17.79
C ARG A 84 6.40 6.52 18.94
N PHE A 85 5.55 5.49 18.83
CA PHE A 85 4.62 5.11 19.89
C PHE A 85 5.35 4.72 21.18
N LYS A 86 6.37 3.87 21.10
CA LYS A 86 7.16 3.46 22.27
C LYS A 86 7.85 4.64 22.96
N ASN A 87 8.47 5.54 22.20
CA ASN A 87 9.15 6.71 22.76
C ASN A 87 8.18 7.68 23.45
N ALA A 88 6.96 7.83 22.90
CA ALA A 88 5.92 8.61 23.55
C ALA A 88 5.39 7.94 24.82
N ALA A 89 5.34 6.62 24.87
CA ALA A 89 4.91 5.85 26.03
C ALA A 89 5.95 5.82 27.17
N SER A 90 7.25 5.80 26.84
CA SER A 90 8.35 5.84 27.83
C SER A 90 8.61 7.23 28.41
N SER A 91 8.03 8.28 27.82
CA SER A 91 8.18 9.67 28.27
C SER A 91 7.06 10.10 29.24
N LYS A 92 6.12 9.21 29.57
CA LYS A 92 5.11 9.38 30.61
C LYS A 92 5.50 8.57 31.84
#